data_AF-A0A5K1BP95-F1
#
_entry.id   AF-A0A5K1BP95-F1
#
_cell.length_a   1.000
_cell.length_b   1.000
_cell.length_c   1.000
_cell.angle_alpha   90.00
_cell.angle_beta   90.00
_cell.angle_gamma   90.00
#
_symmetry.space_group_name_H-M   'P 1'
#
loop_
_entity.id
_entity.type
_entity.pdbx_description
1 polymer ?
#
loop_
_entity_poly.entity_id
_entity_poly.type
_entity_poly.pdbx_seq_one_letter_code
_entity_poly.pdbx_strand_id
1 'polypeptide(L)' 'GALRKIRTSLKYLCPANNILPKIDVDLSNLDIGDRIFMRDIKVDPSLKLLSKNDTFPI' A
#
# COMPACT_ATOMS: atom_id res chain seq x y z
N GLY A 1 -2.92 14.87 -15.29
CA GLY A 1 -2.09 13.66 -15.07
C GLY A 1 -2.98 12.44 -15.00
N ALA A 2 -2.47 11.25 -15.33
CA ALA A 2 -3.18 9.99 -15.19
C ALA A 2 -2.44 9.10 -14.20
N LEU A 3 -3.14 8.61 -13.17
CA LEU A 3 -2.56 7.67 -12.21
C LEU A 3 -2.67 6.25 -12.75
N ARG A 4 -1.54 5.60 -12.99
CA ARG A 4 -1.52 4.19 -13.41
C ARG A 4 -1.41 3.28 -12.20
N LYS A 5 -2.51 2.63 -11.84
CA LYS A 5 -2.55 1.60 -10.80
C LYS A 5 -1.93 0.32 -11.38
N ILE A 6 -0.75 -0.06 -10.88
CA ILE A 6 -0.05 -1.28 -11.29
C ILE A 6 -0.64 -2.46 -10.53
N ARG A 7 -0.95 -2.28 -9.25
CA ARG A 7 -1.45 -3.35 -8.38
C ARG A 7 -2.46 -2.82 -7.37
N THR A 8 -3.68 -3.33 -7.47
CA THR A 8 -4.81 -2.92 -6.61
C THR A 8 -5.05 -3.85 -5.42
N SER A 9 -4.32 -4.96 -5.32
CA SER A 9 -4.50 -5.95 -4.26
C SER A 9 -3.20 -6.27 -3.53
N LEU A 10 -3.24 -6.16 -2.19
CA LEU A 10 -2.13 -6.44 -1.30
C LEU A 10 -2.57 -7.45 -0.24
N LYS A 11 -1.64 -8.29 0.19
CA LYS A 11 -1.87 -9.28 1.25
C LYS A 11 -1.07 -8.88 2.49
N TYR A 12 -1.78 -8.63 3.57
CA TYR A 12 -1.22 -8.33 4.88
C TYR A 12 -1.61 -9.44 5.87
N LEU A 13 -0.71 -9.71 6.80
CA LEU A 13 -0.98 -10.46 8.02
C LEU A 13 -1.52 -9.45 9.04
N CYS A 14 -2.73 -9.68 9.50
CA CYS A 14 -3.39 -8.83 10.48
C CYS A 14 -3.92 -9.69 11.63
N PRO A 15 -3.87 -9.19 12.88
CA PRO A 15 -4.60 -9.82 13.97
C PRO A 15 -6.11 -9.70 13.70
N ALA A 16 -6.89 -10.71 14.10
CA ALA A 16 -8.34 -10.77 13.85
C ALA A 16 -9.11 -9.56 14.40
N ASN A 17 -8.56 -8.87 15.40
CA ASN A 17 -9.17 -7.67 16.00
C ASN A 17 -9.03 -6.41 15.14
N ASN A 18 -8.13 -6.36 14.15
CA ASN A 18 -7.79 -5.15 13.40
C ASN A 18 -7.90 -5.37 11.88
N ILE A 19 -8.93 -6.09 11.45
CA ILE A 19 -9.19 -6.35 10.03
C ILE A 19 -9.68 -5.05 9.39
N LEU A 20 -8.82 -4.43 8.58
CA LEU A 20 -9.19 -3.27 7.79
C LEU A 20 -9.96 -3.69 6.53
N PRO A 21 -11.16 -3.15 6.27
CA PRO A 21 -11.90 -3.43 5.05
C PRO A 21 -11.27 -2.78 3.81
N LYS A 22 -10.52 -1.68 3.99
CA LYS A 22 -9.84 -0.92 2.94
C LYS A 22 -8.55 -0.30 3.47
N ILE A 23 -7.63 -0.02 2.54
CA ILE A 23 -6.37 0.66 2.80
C ILE A 23 -6.43 2.00 2.07
N ASP A 24 -6.35 3.09 2.83
CA ASP A 24 -6.21 4.42 2.25
C ASP A 24 -4.73 4.69 1.97
N VAL A 25 -4.45 5.04 0.72
CA VAL A 25 -3.11 5.40 0.27
C VAL A 25 -3.11 6.90 0.04
N ASP A 26 -2.22 7.59 0.75
CA ASP A 26 -2.04 9.03 0.57
C ASP A 26 -1.29 9.30 -0.74
N LEU A 27 -1.97 9.97 -1.67
CA LEU A 27 -1.42 10.37 -2.98
C LEU A 27 -1.09 11.87 -3.03
N SER A 28 -1.24 12.59 -1.93
CA SER A 28 -1.21 14.07 -1.92
C SER A 28 0.16 14.64 -2.27
N ASN A 29 1.23 13.88 -2.03
CA ASN A 29 2.61 14.28 -2.29
C ASN A 29 3.19 13.63 -3.56
N LEU A 30 2.36 13.11 -4.46
CA LEU A 30 2.82 12.39 -5.65
C LEU A 30 3.04 13.33 -6.84
N ASP A 31 4.29 13.45 -7.30
CA ASP A 31 4.64 14.22 -8.48
C ASP A 31 4.68 13.37 -9.78
N ILE A 32 4.77 14.06 -10.92
CA ILE A 32 4.82 13.40 -12.24
C ILE A 32 6.12 12.62 -12.39
N GLY A 33 6.01 11.29 -12.45
CA GLY A 33 7.15 10.36 -12.56
C GLY A 33 7.38 9.56 -11.29
N ASP A 34 6.80 9.98 -10.18
CA ASP A 34 6.89 9.28 -8.91
C ASP A 34 6.05 8.00 -8.89
N ARG A 35 6.44 7.10 -8.00
CA ARG A 35 5.81 5.81 -7.80
C ARG A 35 5.64 5.56 -6.32
N ILE A 36 4.50 5.01 -5.96
CA ILE A 36 4.21 4.64 -4.57
C ILE A 36 4.52 3.16 -4.42
N PHE A 37 5.27 2.85 -3.36
CA PHE A 37 5.59 1.48 -3.00
C PHE A 37 4.75 1.05 -1.80
N MET A 38 4.68 -0.27 -1.59
CA MET A 38 3.89 -0.84 -0.49
C MET A 38 4.38 -0.38 0.89
N ARG A 39 5.68 -0.11 1.01
CA ARG A 39 6.32 0.45 2.22
C ARG A 39 5.92 1.89 2.53
N ASP A 40 5.49 2.66 1.53
CA ASP A 40 5.11 4.07 1.70
C ASP A 40 3.65 4.19 2.15
N ILE A 41 2.90 3.08 2.11
CA ILE A 41 1.55 3.01 2.62
C ILE A 41 1.62 3.02 4.15
N LYS A 42 0.99 4.03 4.75
CA LYS A 42 0.78 4.11 6.20
C LYS A 42 -0.27 3.10 6.63
N VAL A 43 0.17 1.87 6.88
CA VAL A 43 -0.64 0.84 7.53
C VAL A 43 -0.40 0.84 9.03
N ASP A 44 -1.36 0.31 9.78
CA ASP A 44 -1.20 0.10 11.22
C ASP A 44 0.03 -0.81 11.47
N PRO A 45 0.87 -0.54 12.49
CA PRO A 45 2.08 -1.31 12.75
C PRO A 45 1.82 -2.79 13.08
N SER A 46 0.58 -3.17 13.44
CA SER A 46 0.18 -4.57 13.59
C SER A 46 -0.03 -5.30 12.26
N LEU A 47 -0.13 -4.58 11.14
CA LEU A 47 -0.29 -5.11 9.79
C LEU A 47 1.08 -5.41 9.19
N LYS A 48 1.44 -6.70 9.14
CA LYS A 48 2.70 -7.13 8.54
C LYS A 48 2.48 -7.50 7.08
N LEU A 49 3.17 -6.85 6.15
CA LEU A 49 3.07 -7.19 4.73
C LEU A 49 3.52 -8.65 4.52
N LEU A 50 2.68 -9.46 3.87
CA LEU A 50 3.00 -10.85 3.49
C LEU A 50 3.55 -10.96 2.07
N SER A 51 3.36 -9.93 1.25
CA SER A 51 4.04 -9.85 -0.05
C SER A 51 5.53 -9.61 0.18
N LYS A 52 6.38 -10.52 -0.30
CA LYS A 52 7.85 -10.38 -0.33
C LYS A 52 8.36 -9.29 -1.29
N ASN A 53 7.48 -8.39 -1.71
CA ASN A 53 7.68 -7.50 -2.86
C ASN A 53 7.49 -6.04 -2.45
N ASP A 54 8.19 -5.60 -1.40
CA ASP A 54 8.18 -4.22 -0.91
C ASP A 54 8.72 -3.20 -1.94
N THR A 55 9.46 -3.68 -2.95
CA THR A 55 10.09 -2.88 -4.00
C THR A 55 9.26 -2.73 -5.27
N PHE A 56 8.10 -3.39 -5.36
CA PHE A 56 7.22 -3.23 -6.52
C PHE A 56 6.25 -2.06 -6.31
N PRO A 57 6.11 -1.16 -7.29
CA PRO A 57 5.16 -0.06 -7.21
C PRO A 57 3.71 -0.54 -7.34
N ILE A 58 2.79 0.14 -6.65
CA ILE A 58 1.36 -0.16 -6.64
C ILE A 58 0.54 0.84 -7.46
#